data_AF-A0A7G8PLW7-F1
#
_entry.id   AF-A0A7G8PLW7-F1
#
_cell.length_a   1.000
_cell.length_b   1.000
_cell.length_c   1.000
_cell.angle_alpha   90.00
_cell.angle_beta   90.00
_cell.angle_gamma   90.00
#
_symmetry.space_group_name_H-M   'P 1'
#
loop_
_entity.id
_entity.type
_entity.pdbx_description
1 polymer ?
#
loop_
_entity_poly.entity_id
_entity_poly.type
_entity_poly.pdbx_seq_one_letter_code
_entity_poly.pdbx_strand_id
1 'polypeptide(L)' 'MDTTFESNDLVAGRLNIAPATVRTHLQRVGVKYVAAGRPAPTKAALVARPVQDGIISIDDL' A
#
# COMPACT_ATOMS: atom_id res chain seq x y z
N MET A 1 -13.08 -4.35 15.38
CA MET A 1 -12.72 -3.77 14.08
C MET A 1 -11.24 -4.07 13.91
N ASP A 2 -10.93 -5.20 13.26
CA ASP A 2 -9.56 -5.70 13.15
C ASP A 2 -8.81 -4.93 12.07
N THR A 3 -8.07 -3.89 12.45
CA THR A 3 -7.19 -3.14 11.55
C THR A 3 -5.85 -3.89 11.37
N THR A 4 -5.89 -5.17 11.03
CA THR A 4 -4.68 -5.97 10.86
C THR A 4 -4.06 -5.68 9.50
N PHE A 5 -3.05 -4.81 9.47
CA PHE A 5 -2.19 -4.66 8.30
C PHE A 5 -1.61 -6.03 7.92
N GLU A 6 -1.92 -6.51 6.71
CA GLU A 6 -1.41 -7.81 6.26
C GLU A 6 0.12 -7.82 6.13
N SER A 7 0.77 -8.92 6.50
CA SER A 7 2.22 -9.08 6.36
C SER A 7 2.61 -9.26 4.88
N ASN A 8 3.86 -8.93 4.54
CA ASN A 8 4.33 -9.12 3.16
C ASN A 8 4.29 -10.58 2.74
N ASP A 9 4.54 -11.52 3.64
CA ASP A 9 4.52 -12.96 3.36
C ASP A 9 3.11 -13.46 3.01
N LEU A 10 2.10 -12.97 3.74
CA LEU A 10 0.71 -13.35 3.49
C LEU A 10 0.21 -12.79 2.15
N VAL A 11 0.52 -11.52 1.85
CA VAL A 11 0.19 -10.90 0.56
C VAL A 11 0.94 -11.59 -0.59
N ALA A 12 2.22 -11.90 -0.39
CA ALA A 12 3.05 -12.61 -1.37
C ALA A 12 2.48 -13.98 -1.71
N GLY A 13 2.04 -14.75 -0.70
CA GLY A 13 1.39 -16.05 -0.90
C GLY A 13 0.11 -15.96 -1.72
N ARG A 14 -0.75 -14.96 -1.44
CA ARG A 14 -2.01 -14.74 -2.18
C ARG A 14 -1.78 -14.34 -3.65
N LEU A 15 -0.76 -13.54 -3.91
CA LEU A 15 -0.44 -13.03 -5.25
C LEU A 15 0.55 -13.91 -6.03
N ASN A 16 1.03 -15.01 -5.44
CA ASN A 16 2.05 -15.89 -6.01
C ASN A 16 3.32 -15.14 -6.46
N ILE A 17 3.83 -14.24 -5.61
CA ILE A 17 5.06 -13.46 -5.83
C ILE A 17 6.00 -13.58 -4.62
N ALA A 18 7.25 -13.14 -4.75
CA ALA A 18 8.16 -13.07 -3.61
C ALA A 18 7.78 -11.92 -2.65
N PRO A 19 7.97 -12.07 -1.31
CA PRO A 19 7.78 -10.99 -0.34
C PRO A 19 8.61 -9.72 -0.66
N ALA A 20 9.80 -9.90 -1.25
CA ALA A 20 10.63 -8.79 -1.72
C ALA A 20 9.93 -7.97 -2.82
N THR A 21 9.17 -8.62 -3.70
CA THR A 21 8.40 -7.95 -4.76
C THR A 21 7.27 -7.10 -4.18
N VAL A 22 6.57 -7.57 -3.14
CA VAL A 22 5.58 -6.77 -2.39
C VAL A 22 6.22 -5.50 -1.85
N ARG A 23 7.39 -5.62 -1.19
CA ARG A 23 8.14 -4.47 -0.67
C ARG A 23 8.53 -3.49 -1.78
N THR A 24 9.03 -3.98 -2.91
CA THR A 24 9.36 -3.14 -4.07
C THR A 24 8.14 -2.42 -4.63
N HIS A 25 6.97 -3.06 -4.68
CA HIS A 25 5.74 -2.40 -5.10
C HIS A 25 5.34 -1.26 -4.15
N LEU A 26 5.39 -1.48 -2.83
CA LEU A 26 5.12 -0.43 -1.84
C LEU A 26 6.10 0.75 -1.97
N GLN A 27 7.40 0.47 -2.17
CA GLN A 27 8.40 1.50 -2.40
C GLN A 27 8.11 2.32 -3.66
N ARG A 28 7.75 1.66 -4.77
CA ARG A 28 7.39 2.33 -6.03
C ARG A 28 6.16 3.21 -5.89
N VAL A 29 5.14 2.76 -5.15
CA VAL A 29 3.96 3.60 -4.85
C VAL A 29 4.38 4.83 -4.05
N GLY A 30 5.26 4.67 -3.04
CA GLY A 30 5.81 5.81 -2.30
C GLY A 30 6.54 6.83 -3.19
N VAL A 31 7.37 6.36 -4.12
CA VAL A 31 8.06 7.22 -5.11
C VAL A 31 7.06 7.99 -5.99
N LYS A 32 6.00 7.33 -6.46
CA LYS A 32 4.95 7.99 -7.26
C LYS A 32 4.27 9.11 -6.46
N TYR A 33 3.99 8.87 -5.19
CA TYR A 33 3.38 9.87 -4.31
C TYR A 33 4.31 11.05 -4.01
N VAL A 34 5.61 10.81 -3.85
CA VAL A 34 6.62 11.88 -3.74
C VAL A 34 6.67 12.71 -5.02
N ALA A 35 6.71 12.07 -6.19
CA ALA A 35 6.72 12.77 -7.48
C ALA A 35 5.44 13.61 -7.71
N ALA A 36 4.31 13.17 -7.17
CA ALA A 36 3.04 13.90 -7.21
C ALA A 36 2.93 15.01 -6.14
N GLY A 37 3.98 15.30 -5.36
CA GLY A 37 3.96 16.32 -4.30
C GLY A 37 3.14 15.94 -3.06
N ARG A 38 2.81 14.66 -2.89
CA ARG A 38 1.92 14.16 -1.83
C ARG A 38 2.54 12.97 -1.10
N PRO A 39 3.64 13.17 -0.35
CA PRO A 39 4.43 12.09 0.21
C PRO A 39 3.60 11.15 1.12
N ALA A 40 3.94 9.86 1.07
CA ALA A 40 3.36 8.78 1.85
C ALA A 40 4.48 7.93 2.48
N PRO A 41 5.11 8.40 3.57
CA PRO A 41 6.32 7.78 4.13
C PRO A 41 6.06 6.52 4.97
N THR A 42 4.80 6.23 5.30
CA THR A 42 4.41 5.08 6.12
C THR A 42 3.42 4.19 5.38
N LYS A 43 3.32 2.91 5.78
CA LYS A 43 2.31 1.99 5.22
C LYS A 43 0.89 2.52 5.40
N ALA A 44 0.60 3.11 6.56
CA ALA A 44 -0.69 3.76 6.82
C ALA A 44 -0.95 4.93 5.85
N ALA A 45 0.08 5.75 5.55
CA ALA A 45 -0.05 6.82 4.57
C ALA A 45 -0.26 6.30 3.14
N LEU A 46 0.38 5.17 2.77
CA LEU A 46 0.18 4.53 1.47
C LEU A 46 -1.24 3.98 1.29
N VAL A 47 -1.94 3.66 2.38
CA VAL A 47 -3.37 3.31 2.38
C VAL A 47 -4.25 4.55 2.37
N ALA A 48 -3.92 5.56 3.19
CA ALA A 48 -4.73 6.76 3.31
C ALA A 48 -4.77 7.62 2.03
N ARG A 49 -3.67 7.68 1.26
CA ARG A 49 -3.62 8.52 0.05
C ARG A 49 -4.61 8.06 -1.04
N PRO A 50 -4.65 6.79 -1.47
CA PRO A 50 -5.64 6.33 -2.43
C PRO A 50 -7.09 6.60 -2.02
N VAL A 51 -7.42 6.46 -0.72
CA VAL A 51 -8.75 6.78 -0.20
C VAL A 51 -9.05 8.28 -0.34
N GLN A 52 -8.11 9.14 0.09
CA GLN A 52 -8.24 10.60 -0.06
C GLN A 52 -8.31 11.04 -1.53
N ASP A 53 -7.74 10.24 -2.44
CA ASP A 53 -7.72 10.49 -3.89
C ASP A 53 -8.96 9.96 -4.60
N GLY A 54 -9.83 9.22 -3.91
CA GLY A 54 -10.99 8.56 -4.50
C GLY A 54 -10.62 7.42 -5.45
N ILE A 55 -9.42 6.83 -5.31
CA ILE A 55 -8.95 5.69 -6.13
C ILE A 55 -9.53 4.37 -5.60
N ILE A 56 -9.73 4.26 -4.28
CA ILE A 56 -10.35 3.11 -3.61
C ILE A 56 -11.37 3.60 -2.58
N SER A 57 -12.43 2.82 -2.32
CA SER A 57 -13.35 3.13 -1.21
C SER A 57 -12.74 2.71 0.13
N ILE A 58 -13.22 3.34 1.21
CA ILE A 58 -12.94 2.85 2.57
C ILE A 58 -13.56 1.48 2.82
N ASP A 59 -14.64 1.16 2.10
CA ASP A 59 -15.34 -0.14 2.20
C ASP A 59 -14.57 -1.28 1.51
N ASP A 60 -13.53 -0.96 0.71
CA ASP A 60 -12.69 -1.93 0.01
C ASP A 60 -11.43 -2.35 0.80
N LEU A 61 -11.25 -1.80 2.01
CA LEU A 61 -10.04 -1.96 2.83
C LEU A 61 -10.14 -3.06 3.90
#